data_AF-A0A946JUA7-F1
#
_entry.id   AF-A0A946JUA7-F1
#
_cell.length_a   1.000
_cell.length_b   1.000
_cell.length_c   1.000
_cell.angle_alpha   90.00
_cell.angle_beta   90.00
_cell.angle_gamma   90.00
#
_symmetry.space_group_name_H-M   'P 1'
#
loop_
_entity.id
_entity.type
_entity.pdbx_description
1 polymer ?
#
loop_
_entity_poly.entity_id
_entity_poly.type
_entity_poly.pdbx_seq_one_letter_code
_entity_poly.pdbx_strand_id
1 'polypeptide(L)'
;MKRLTFSFLLLMHVGCSLFIPQQAVDNTETKTSYYSDGGVEYESQYKNGILHGVTKYWDESGNLISEAIYSNGKLHGLWTSYFAGDWVKSKVNYYYGQKHGKEESFYDNGQLQSLTEYDEGKVIFETIRWTKAGDLIP
;
A
#
# COMPACT_ATOMS: atom_id res chain seq x y z
N MET A 1 -76.13 31.90 -0.88
CA MET A 1 -76.09 31.58 -2.33
C MET A 1 -74.66 31.82 -2.79
N LYS A 2 -73.84 30.89 -3.30
CA LYS A 2 -74.03 29.61 -3.99
C LYS A 2 -73.01 28.59 -3.43
N ARG A 3 -73.39 27.31 -3.44
CA ARG A 3 -72.50 26.17 -3.22
C ARG A 3 -71.73 25.87 -4.51
N LEU A 4 -70.46 25.47 -4.42
CA LEU A 4 -69.82 24.68 -5.49
C LEU A 4 -68.77 23.74 -4.88
N THR A 5 -69.13 22.47 -4.78
CA THR A 5 -68.28 21.32 -4.48
C THR A 5 -67.74 20.74 -5.79
N PHE A 6 -66.44 20.44 -5.87
CA PHE A 6 -65.75 19.47 -6.77
C PHE A 6 -64.26 19.51 -6.34
N SER A 7 -63.44 18.47 -6.32
CA SER A 7 -63.54 17.06 -6.65
C SER A 7 -62.37 16.34 -5.95
N PHE A 8 -62.56 15.07 -5.65
CA PHE A 8 -61.55 14.16 -5.08
C PHE A 8 -60.53 13.73 -6.15
N LEU A 9 -59.33 13.35 -5.69
CA LEU A 9 -58.33 12.47 -6.33
C LEU A 9 -57.35 13.06 -7.38
N LEU A 10 -56.06 13.14 -7.02
CA LEU A 10 -55.00 12.43 -7.75
C LEU A 10 -53.81 12.18 -6.81
N LEU A 11 -53.56 10.89 -6.52
CA LEU A 11 -52.28 10.43 -5.99
C LEU A 11 -51.17 10.86 -6.97
N MET A 12 -50.18 11.60 -6.48
CA MET A 12 -48.81 11.39 -6.93
C MET A 12 -47.95 11.30 -5.68
N HIS A 13 -47.70 10.06 -5.26
CA HIS A 13 -46.46 9.73 -4.59
C HIS A 13 -45.37 10.10 -5.59
N VAL A 14 -44.87 11.33 -5.52
CA VAL A 14 -43.52 11.58 -6.02
C VAL A 14 -42.65 10.86 -5.01
N GLY A 15 -42.51 9.55 -5.24
CA GLY A 15 -41.35 8.80 -4.85
C GLY A 15 -40.19 9.48 -5.53
N CYS A 16 -39.73 10.58 -4.94
CA CYS A 16 -38.34 10.93 -5.00
C CYS A 16 -37.67 9.82 -4.21
N SER A 17 -37.44 8.70 -4.88
CA SER A 17 -36.44 7.73 -4.47
C SER A 17 -35.18 8.58 -4.42
N LEU A 18 -34.89 9.09 -3.22
CA LEU A 18 -33.58 9.58 -2.87
C LEU A 18 -32.66 8.43 -3.25
N PHE A 19 -32.02 8.57 -4.40
CA PHE A 19 -30.90 7.73 -4.77
C PHE A 19 -29.81 8.17 -3.80
N ILE A 20 -29.88 7.65 -2.57
CA ILE A 20 -28.76 7.66 -1.66
C ILE A 20 -27.72 6.88 -2.45
N PRO A 21 -26.62 7.50 -2.94
CA PRO A 21 -25.54 6.70 -3.47
C PRO A 21 -25.18 5.77 -2.33
N GLN A 22 -25.39 4.48 -2.52
CA GLN A 22 -24.94 3.49 -1.57
C GLN A 22 -23.44 3.75 -1.49
N GLN A 23 -22.99 4.39 -0.40
CA GLN A 23 -21.58 4.61 -0.20
C GLN A 23 -20.98 3.21 -0.32
N ALA A 24 -20.12 3.02 -1.32
CA ALA A 24 -19.32 1.82 -1.39
C ALA A 24 -18.57 1.81 -0.06
N VAL A 25 -19.05 0.99 0.87
CA VAL A 25 -18.37 0.81 2.15
C VAL A 25 -17.08 0.13 1.73
N ASP A 26 -16.01 0.91 1.66
CA ASP A 26 -14.67 0.37 1.47
C ASP A 26 -14.37 -0.40 2.74
N ASN A 27 -14.70 -1.70 2.72
CA ASN A 27 -14.41 -2.62 3.81
C ASN A 27 -12.90 -2.86 3.80
N THR A 28 -12.17 -1.93 4.41
CA THR A 28 -10.76 -2.09 4.70
C THR A 28 -10.60 -2.87 6.00
N GLU A 29 -9.99 -4.03 5.91
CA GLU A 29 -9.71 -4.92 7.03
C GLU A 29 -8.20 -5.05 7.21
N THR A 30 -7.75 -5.06 8.46
CA THR A 30 -6.36 -5.40 8.79
C THR A 30 -6.33 -6.81 9.36
N LYS A 31 -5.45 -7.67 8.82
CA LYS A 31 -5.19 -9.02 9.34
C LYS A 31 -3.77 -9.10 9.88
N THR A 32 -3.63 -9.76 11.01
CA THR A 32 -2.36 -9.95 11.72
C THR A 32 -2.06 -11.44 11.83
N SER A 33 -0.84 -11.81 11.47
CA SER A 33 -0.26 -13.13 11.72
C SER A 33 0.74 -13.05 12.88
N TYR A 34 0.92 -14.17 13.57
CA TYR A 34 1.76 -14.24 14.76
C TYR A 34 2.71 -15.42 14.66
N TYR A 35 3.91 -15.24 15.20
CA TYR A 35 4.86 -16.30 15.48
C TYR A 35 4.34 -17.25 16.57
N SER A 36 5.03 -18.38 16.74
CA SER A 36 4.68 -19.39 17.74
C SER A 36 4.78 -18.90 19.19
N ASP A 37 5.60 -17.89 19.44
CA ASP A 37 5.77 -17.22 20.73
C ASP A 37 4.73 -16.10 20.99
N GLY A 38 3.87 -15.81 20.00
CA GLY A 38 2.86 -14.75 20.05
C GLY A 38 3.35 -13.38 19.58
N GLY A 39 4.61 -13.24 19.16
CA GLY A 39 5.11 -12.05 18.49
C GLY A 39 4.40 -11.83 17.15
N VAL A 40 4.26 -10.57 16.71
CA VAL A 40 3.64 -10.28 15.40
C VAL A 40 4.61 -10.70 14.29
N GLU A 41 4.14 -11.49 13.33
CA GLU A 41 4.92 -11.88 12.14
C GLU A 41 4.69 -10.88 11.00
N TYR A 42 3.42 -10.62 10.69
CA TYR A 42 3.05 -9.61 9.71
C TYR A 42 1.65 -9.05 9.94
N GLU A 43 1.42 -7.86 9.41
CA GLU A 43 0.15 -7.16 9.41
C GLU A 43 -0.12 -6.71 7.98
N SER A 44 -1.31 -7.00 7.45
CA SER A 44 -1.67 -6.73 6.07
C SER A 44 -3.04 -6.08 5.98
N GLN A 45 -3.13 -5.04 5.16
CA GLN A 45 -4.39 -4.38 4.82
C GLN A 45 -5.06 -5.06 3.63
N TYR A 46 -6.37 -5.23 3.71
CA TYR A 46 -7.21 -5.81 2.68
C TYR A 46 -8.36 -4.86 2.39
N LYS A 47 -8.73 -4.72 1.13
CA LYS A 47 -9.92 -4.00 0.68
C LYS A 47 -10.82 -5.00 -0.03
N ASN A 48 -12.04 -5.19 0.49
CA ASN A 48 -13.00 -6.17 -0.04
C ASN A 48 -12.41 -7.59 -0.14
N GLY A 49 -11.64 -7.99 0.87
CA GLY A 49 -10.98 -9.30 0.93
C GLY A 49 -9.72 -9.46 0.06
N ILE A 50 -9.33 -8.43 -0.70
CA ILE A 50 -8.15 -8.45 -1.56
C ILE A 50 -7.03 -7.62 -0.92
N LEU A 51 -5.80 -8.14 -0.89
CA LEU A 51 -4.65 -7.46 -0.31
C LEU A 51 -4.45 -6.08 -0.98
N HIS A 52 -4.51 -5.02 -0.18
CA HIS A 52 -4.53 -3.64 -0.63
C HIS A 52 -4.11 -2.71 0.50
N GLY A 53 -3.17 -1.81 0.23
CA GLY A 53 -2.60 -0.90 1.21
C GLY A 53 -1.26 -1.41 1.74
N VAL A 54 -0.95 -1.07 2.99
CA VAL A 54 0.34 -1.37 3.60
C VAL A 54 0.35 -2.76 4.22
N THR A 55 1.42 -3.51 3.96
CA THR A 55 1.80 -4.71 4.70
C THR A 55 3.13 -4.47 5.40
N LYS A 56 3.24 -4.89 6.65
CA LYS A 56 4.46 -4.82 7.46
C LYS A 56 4.84 -6.22 7.93
N TYR A 57 6.14 -6.46 8.02
CA TYR A 57 6.73 -7.71 8.50
C TYR A 57 7.70 -7.41 9.63
N TRP A 58 7.66 -8.22 10.67
CA TRP A 58 8.58 -8.15 11.80
C TRP A 58 9.36 -9.46 11.94
N ASP A 59 10.49 -9.44 12.64
CA ASP A 59 11.19 -10.67 13.06
C ASP A 59 10.65 -11.18 14.40
N GLU A 60 11.12 -12.37 14.84
CA GLU A 60 10.73 -12.97 16.14
C GLU A 60 11.11 -12.11 17.35
N SER A 61 12.04 -11.15 17.19
CA SER A 61 12.40 -10.20 18.24
C SER A 61 11.50 -8.94 18.24
N GLY A 62 10.55 -8.85 17.30
CA GLY A 62 9.63 -7.72 17.15
C GLY A 62 10.22 -6.53 16.39
N ASN A 63 11.36 -6.68 15.72
CA ASN A 63 11.93 -5.61 14.89
C ASN A 63 11.24 -5.58 13.53
N LEU A 64 10.87 -4.39 13.04
CA LEU A 64 10.33 -4.24 11.69
C LEU A 64 11.41 -4.56 10.66
N ILE A 65 11.19 -5.56 9.81
CA ILE A 65 12.17 -5.98 8.79
C ILE A 65 11.81 -5.51 7.40
N SER A 66 10.52 -5.30 7.10
CA SER A 66 10.09 -4.67 5.85
C SER A 66 8.65 -4.14 5.88
N GLU A 67 8.37 -3.21 4.98
CA GLU A 67 7.04 -2.75 4.64
C GLU A 67 6.85 -2.71 3.12
N ALA A 68 5.62 -2.92 2.67
CA ALA A 68 5.27 -3.05 1.27
C ALA A 68 3.90 -2.45 0.98
N ILE A 69 3.77 -1.76 -0.14
CA ILE A 69 2.46 -1.27 -0.62
C ILE A 69 1.91 -2.25 -1.66
N TYR A 70 0.66 -2.66 -1.47
CA TYR A 70 -0.11 -3.51 -2.36
C TYR A 70 -1.30 -2.78 -2.97
N SER A 71 -1.62 -3.10 -4.22
CA SER A 71 -2.86 -2.70 -4.88
C SER A 71 -3.42 -3.89 -5.65
N ASN A 72 -4.66 -4.27 -5.32
CA ASN A 72 -5.40 -5.37 -5.94
C ASN A 72 -4.61 -6.69 -5.95
N GLY A 73 -4.02 -7.04 -4.81
CA GLY A 73 -3.27 -8.28 -4.62
C GLY A 73 -1.84 -8.26 -5.16
N LYS A 74 -1.37 -7.15 -5.74
CA LYS A 74 -0.03 -7.04 -6.32
C LYS A 74 0.78 -5.95 -5.65
N LEU A 75 2.08 -6.17 -5.49
CA LEU A 75 3.02 -5.15 -5.03
C LEU A 75 2.95 -3.95 -5.98
N HIS A 76 2.63 -2.77 -5.46
CA HIS A 76 2.44 -1.56 -6.26
C HIS A 76 2.71 -0.33 -5.40
N GLY A 77 3.85 0.31 -5.64
CA GLY A 77 4.39 1.40 -4.83
C GLY A 77 5.70 1.01 -4.17
N LEU A 78 5.99 1.64 -3.04
CA LEU A 78 7.24 1.46 -2.32
C LEU A 78 7.28 0.12 -1.57
N TRP A 79 8.40 -0.56 -1.69
CA TRP A 79 8.83 -1.60 -0.76
C TRP A 79 10.09 -1.12 -0.06
N THR A 80 10.13 -1.23 1.26
CA THR A 80 11.25 -0.81 2.11
C THR A 80 11.65 -1.98 2.99
N SER A 81 12.95 -2.22 3.13
CA SER A 81 13.51 -3.13 4.15
C SER A 81 14.41 -2.38 5.10
N TYR A 82 14.58 -2.95 6.29
CA TYR A 82 15.30 -2.32 7.39
C TYR A 82 16.44 -3.20 7.90
N PHE A 83 17.45 -2.57 8.47
CA PHE A 83 18.38 -3.20 9.40
C PHE A 83 17.70 -3.41 10.76
N ALA A 84 18.31 -4.23 11.62
CA ALA A 84 17.93 -4.27 13.02
C ALA A 84 18.08 -2.86 13.63
N GLY A 85 16.99 -2.26 14.10
CA GLY A 85 16.98 -0.90 14.67
C GLY A 85 16.48 0.23 13.75
N ASP A 86 15.50 -0.04 12.89
CA ASP A 86 14.72 0.94 12.10
C ASP A 86 15.46 1.70 10.97
N TRP A 87 16.73 1.41 10.75
CA TRP A 87 17.49 2.03 9.64
C TRP A 87 17.13 1.39 8.30
N VAL A 88 16.83 2.19 7.29
CA VAL A 88 16.53 1.68 5.95
C VAL A 88 17.76 0.96 5.37
N LYS A 89 17.56 -0.30 4.98
CA LYS A 89 18.54 -1.13 4.30
C LYS A 89 18.41 -1.04 2.79
N SER A 90 17.17 -1.05 2.30
CA SER A 90 16.89 -0.81 0.89
C SER A 90 15.47 -0.35 0.67
N LYS A 91 15.24 0.34 -0.43
CA LYS A 91 13.90 0.71 -0.89
C LYS A 91 13.84 0.61 -2.41
N VAL A 92 12.73 0.12 -2.92
CA VAL A 92 12.50 -0.07 -4.35
C VAL A 92 11.04 0.15 -4.67
N ASN A 93 10.77 0.81 -5.80
CA ASN A 93 9.41 1.00 -6.29
C ASN A 93 8.99 -0.18 -7.18
N TYR A 94 7.72 -0.54 -7.08
CA TYR A 94 7.09 -1.59 -7.87
C TYR A 94 5.87 -1.07 -8.60
N TYR A 95 5.66 -1.57 -9.81
CA TYR A 95 4.45 -1.36 -10.59
C TYR A 95 3.83 -2.72 -10.92
N TYR A 96 2.74 -3.07 -10.21
CA TYR A 96 2.00 -4.33 -10.37
C TYR A 96 2.88 -5.60 -10.34
N GLY A 97 3.78 -5.67 -9.37
CA GLY A 97 4.65 -6.82 -9.10
C GLY A 97 6.01 -6.76 -9.81
N GLN A 98 6.26 -5.78 -10.67
CA GLN A 98 7.53 -5.59 -11.36
C GLN A 98 8.28 -4.40 -10.77
N LYS A 99 9.61 -4.49 -10.61
CA LYS A 99 10.42 -3.33 -10.20
C LYS A 99 10.28 -2.22 -11.24
N HIS A 100 10.12 -0.99 -10.78
CA HIS A 100 9.96 0.19 -11.62
C HIS A 100 10.51 1.42 -10.92
N GLY A 101 11.30 2.24 -11.61
CA GLY A 101 12.00 3.38 -11.03
C GLY A 101 13.23 2.94 -10.22
N LYS A 102 13.55 3.71 -9.17
CA LYS A 102 14.80 3.57 -8.42
C LYS A 102 14.74 2.47 -7.36
N GLU A 103 15.82 1.72 -7.28
CA GLU A 103 16.21 0.87 -6.17
C GLU A 103 17.46 1.48 -5.51
N GLU A 104 17.33 1.83 -4.24
CA GLU A 104 18.40 2.36 -3.41
C GLU A 104 18.71 1.34 -2.31
N SER A 105 19.97 0.97 -2.15
CA SER A 105 20.45 0.20 -0.99
C SER A 105 21.40 1.05 -0.16
N PHE A 106 21.44 0.81 1.14
CA PHE A 106 22.20 1.61 2.10
C PHE A 106 23.08 0.71 2.95
N TYR A 107 24.22 1.25 3.36
CA TYR A 107 25.02 0.70 4.45
C TYR A 107 24.33 0.93 5.80
N ASP A 108 24.76 0.18 6.81
CA ASP A 108 24.34 0.31 8.22
C ASP A 108 24.62 1.71 8.83
N ASN A 109 25.51 2.51 8.23
CA ASN A 109 25.77 3.90 8.60
C ASN A 109 24.87 4.91 7.86
N GLY A 110 23.89 4.43 7.08
CA GLY A 110 22.95 5.22 6.31
C GLY A 110 23.49 5.77 4.98
N GLN A 111 24.76 5.49 4.63
CA GLN A 111 25.29 5.92 3.34
C GLN A 111 24.74 5.07 2.20
N LEU A 112 24.50 5.71 1.04
CA LEU A 112 24.04 5.03 -0.16
C LEU A 112 25.10 4.03 -0.61
N GLN A 113 24.72 2.75 -0.71
CA GLN A 113 25.57 1.66 -1.17
C GLN A 113 25.41 1.41 -2.67
N SER A 114 24.17 1.45 -3.17
CA SER A 114 23.92 1.28 -4.60
C SER A 114 22.65 1.98 -5.06
N LEU A 115 22.63 2.36 -6.33
CA LEU A 115 21.49 2.89 -7.05
C LEU A 115 21.34 2.14 -8.38
N THR A 116 20.19 1.51 -8.57
CA THR A 116 19.79 0.87 -9.82
C THR A 116 18.46 1.45 -10.27
N GLU A 117 18.28 1.67 -11.57
CA GLU A 117 17.00 2.14 -12.12
C GLU A 117 16.39 1.06 -13.02
N TYR A 118 15.09 0.83 -12.84
CA TYR A 118 14.34 -0.20 -13.54
C TYR A 118 13.23 0.40 -14.40
N ASP A 119 13.03 -0.15 -15.58
CA ASP A 119 11.81 0.01 -16.37
C ASP A 119 11.28 -1.36 -16.79
N GLU A 120 9.99 -1.61 -16.54
CA GLU A 120 9.36 -2.92 -16.75
C GLU A 120 10.18 -4.11 -16.20
N GLY A 121 10.76 -3.94 -15.00
CA GLY A 121 11.59 -4.95 -14.36
C GLY A 121 13.00 -5.12 -14.93
N LYS A 122 13.38 -4.36 -15.96
CA LYS A 122 14.71 -4.37 -16.57
C LYS A 122 15.54 -3.20 -16.10
N VAL A 123 16.82 -3.43 -15.84
CA VAL A 123 17.77 -2.38 -15.52
C VAL A 123 17.99 -1.50 -16.76
N ILE A 124 17.86 -0.18 -16.62
CA ILE A 124 18.01 0.77 -17.75
C ILE A 124 19.33 1.56 -17.73
N PHE A 125 20.02 1.59 -16.60
CA PHE A 125 21.35 2.21 -16.44
C PHE A 125 22.28 1.28 -15.68
N GLU A 126 23.59 1.47 -15.84
CA GLU A 126 24.55 0.77 -14.99
C GLU A 126 24.27 1.06 -13.51
N THR A 127 24.33 0.02 -12.69
CA THR A 127 24.17 0.16 -11.25
C THR A 127 25.34 0.97 -10.70
N ILE A 128 25.01 2.14 -10.14
CA ILE A 128 26.00 2.96 -9.45
C ILE A 128 26.22 2.37 -8.07
N ARG A 129 27.49 2.22 -7.66
CA ARG A 129 27.87 1.70 -6.35
C ARG A 129 28.83 2.65 -5.67
N TRP A 130 28.73 2.74 -4.36
CA TRP A 130 29.65 3.53 -3.54
C TRP A 130 30.25 2.66 -2.43
N THR A 131 31.41 3.06 -1.94
CA THR A 131 32.01 2.49 -0.73
C THR A 131 31.28 3.01 0.51
N LYS A 132 31.55 2.39 1.67
CA LYS A 132 31.06 2.86 2.98
C LYS A 132 31.64 4.21 3.42
N ALA A 133 32.57 4.78 2.66
CA ALA A 133 33.08 6.14 2.84
C ALA A 133 32.40 7.16 1.92
N GLY A 134 31.61 6.71 0.94
CA GLY A 134 30.94 7.55 -0.05
C GLY A 134 31.66 7.69 -1.38
N ASP A 135 32.76 6.96 -1.59
CA ASP A 135 33.52 7.00 -2.84
C ASP A 135 32.83 6.16 -3.92
N LEU A 136 32.77 6.65 -5.15
CA LEU A 136 32.23 5.93 -6.30
C LEU A 136 33.09 4.69 -6.62
N ILE A 137 32.44 3.54 -6.84
CA ILE A 137 33.08 2.32 -7.34
C ILE A 137 32.90 2.30 -8.87
N PRO A 138 33.99 2.43 -9.65
CA PRO A 138 33.96 2.39 -11.11
C PRO A 138 33.62 1.01 -11.69
#